data_AF-A0A2V6IRE0-F1
#
_entry.id   AF-A0A2V6IRE0-F1
#
_cell.length_a   1.000
_cell.length_b   1.000
_cell.length_c   1.000
_cell.angle_alpha   90.00
_cell.angle_beta   90.00
_cell.angle_gamma   90.00
#
_symmetry.space_group_name_H-M   'P 1'
#
loop_
_entity.id
_entity.type
_entity.pdbx_description
1 polymer ?
#
loop_
_entity_poly.entity_id
_entity_poly.type
_entity_poly.pdbx_seq_one_letter_code
_entity_poly.pdbx_strand_id
1 'polypeptide(L)'
;MAVFVVLTAVCAAESEPKRVLVVHSFGSVAPPFTTHSIAFETELVEKMGKRVDLDEVSLDMARYADSTLQEALVEYLQKRQSHWQPDLVVPIGSPAGVFVAQYRDRLFPKTPILYTGMDR
;
A
#
# COMPACT_ATOMS: atom_id res chain seq x y z
N MET A 1 44.98 -38.97 -1.16
CA MET A 1 43.98 -38.24 -1.97
C MET A 1 43.08 -37.50 -1.00
N ALA A 2 43.05 -36.16 -1.06
CA ALA A 2 42.22 -35.35 -0.17
C ALA A 2 40.87 -35.07 -0.86
N VAL A 3 39.77 -35.42 -0.20
CA VAL A 3 38.41 -35.16 -0.68
C VAL A 3 38.04 -33.75 -0.22
N PHE A 4 37.83 -32.84 -1.17
CA PHE A 4 37.30 -31.51 -0.91
C PHE A 4 35.77 -31.59 -0.88
N VAL A 5 35.16 -31.28 0.26
CA VAL A 5 33.70 -31.11 0.37
C VAL A 5 33.39 -29.65 0.00
N VAL A 6 32.71 -29.45 -1.12
CA VAL A 6 32.18 -28.14 -1.52
C VAL A 6 30.85 -27.96 -0.82
N LEU A 7 30.80 -27.05 0.15
CA LEU A 7 29.56 -26.63 0.79
C LEU A 7 28.84 -25.66 -0.16
N THR A 8 27.88 -26.17 -0.94
CA THR A 8 27.00 -25.33 -1.73
C THR A 8 26.06 -24.58 -0.79
N ALA A 9 26.34 -23.30 -0.56
CA ALA A 9 25.40 -22.40 0.10
C ALA A 9 24.13 -22.33 -0.76
N VAL A 10 23.04 -22.90 -0.26
CA VAL A 10 21.71 -22.69 -0.83
C VAL A 10 21.38 -21.23 -0.58
N CYS A 11 21.55 -20.38 -1.60
CA CYS A 11 20.95 -19.06 -1.61
C CYS A 11 19.44 -19.28 -1.54
N ALA A 12 18.83 -19.01 -0.39
CA ALA A 12 17.40 -18.84 -0.31
C ALA A 12 17.06 -17.69 -1.27
N ALA A 13 16.39 -17.99 -2.38
CA ALA A 13 15.89 -16.97 -3.27
C ALA A 13 14.94 -16.09 -2.44
N GLU A 14 15.35 -14.86 -2.12
CA GLU A 14 14.45 -13.89 -1.50
C GLU A 14 13.23 -13.76 -2.41
N SER A 15 12.06 -14.16 -1.91
CA SER A 15 10.82 -13.99 -2.66
C SER A 15 10.62 -12.51 -2.97
N GLU A 16 10.17 -12.19 -4.19
CA GLU A 16 9.84 -10.83 -4.60
C GLU A 16 9.02 -10.13 -3.50
N PRO A 17 9.38 -8.89 -3.11
CA PRO A 17 8.71 -8.23 -2.00
C PRO A 17 7.23 -8.05 -2.32
N LYS A 18 6.38 -8.24 -1.31
CA LYS A 18 4.95 -7.98 -1.45
C LYS A 18 4.75 -6.47 -1.47
N ARG A 19 4.19 -5.96 -2.57
CA ARG A 19 3.93 -4.53 -2.76
C ARG A 19 2.62 -4.13 -2.13
N VAL A 20 2.64 -3.20 -1.19
CA VAL A 20 1.46 -2.75 -0.45
C VAL A 20 1.30 -1.24 -0.60
N LEU A 21 0.16 -0.82 -1.15
CA LEU A 21 -0.20 0.60 -1.26
C LEU A 21 -1.13 1.00 -0.13
N VAL A 22 -0.70 1.95 0.70
CA VAL A 22 -1.55 2.55 1.72
C VAL A 22 -2.15 3.85 1.18
N VAL A 23 -3.47 3.97 1.26
CA VAL A 23 -4.21 5.18 0.86
C VAL A 23 -4.74 5.85 2.12
N HIS A 24 -4.16 6.99 2.48
CA HIS A 24 -4.55 7.74 3.67
C HIS A 24 -5.64 8.75 3.35
N SER A 25 -6.66 8.79 4.19
CA SER A 25 -7.75 9.77 4.06
C SER A 25 -7.25 11.22 4.18
N PHE A 26 -6.24 11.44 5.03
CA PHE A 26 -5.68 12.75 5.35
C PHE A 26 -4.15 12.66 5.35
N GLY A 27 -3.48 13.81 5.32
CA GLY A 27 -2.02 13.90 5.28
C GLY A 27 -1.34 12.97 6.28
N SER A 28 -0.31 12.25 5.82
CA SER A 28 0.47 11.26 6.58
C SER A 28 1.28 11.84 7.75
N VAL A 29 1.02 13.10 8.15
CA VAL A 29 1.74 13.83 9.20
C VAL A 29 0.81 14.40 10.28
N ALA A 30 -0.52 14.29 10.14
CA ALA A 30 -1.48 14.79 11.13
C ALA A 30 -2.07 13.63 11.98
N PRO A 31 -1.84 13.59 13.30
CA PRO A 31 -2.56 12.67 14.19
C PRO A 31 -4.08 12.85 14.07
N PRO A 32 -4.90 11.79 14.21
CA PRO A 32 -4.56 10.41 14.65
C PRO A 32 -4.16 9.45 13.52
N PHE A 33 -4.18 9.87 12.26
CA PHE A 33 -4.03 8.98 11.11
C PHE A 33 -2.61 8.41 10.98
N THR A 34 -1.60 9.18 11.37
CA THR A 34 -0.20 8.72 11.43
C THR A 34 -0.01 7.54 12.38
N THR A 35 -0.69 7.52 13.53
CA THR A 35 -0.57 6.45 14.52
C THR A 35 -1.16 5.14 14.00
N HIS A 36 -2.30 5.20 13.31
CA HIS A 36 -2.92 4.01 12.72
C HIS A 36 -2.08 3.42 11.59
N SER A 37 -1.48 4.27 10.75
CA SER A 37 -0.65 3.82 9.64
C SER A 37 0.68 3.23 10.11
N ILE A 38 1.37 3.89 11.04
CA ILE A 38 2.61 3.35 11.63
C ILE A 38 2.36 2.00 12.32
N ALA A 39 1.27 1.89 13.10
CA ALA A 39 0.92 0.62 13.75
C ALA A 39 0.59 -0.47 12.72
N PHE A 40 -0.16 -0.14 11.67
CA PHE A 40 -0.48 -1.08 10.59
C PHE A 40 0.78 -1.54 9.86
N GLU A 41 1.66 -0.63 9.48
CA GLU A 41 2.90 -0.92 8.75
C GLU A 41 3.85 -1.78 9.59
N THR A 42 3.99 -1.46 10.88
CA THR A 42 4.82 -2.24 11.82
C THR A 42 4.32 -3.68 11.90
N GLU A 43 3.02 -3.86 12.17
CA GLU A 43 2.40 -5.18 12.27
C GLU A 43 2.42 -5.94 10.94
N LEU A 44 2.25 -5.24 9.81
CA LEU A 44 2.31 -5.82 8.49
C LEU A 44 3.71 -6.37 8.20
N VAL A 45 4.75 -5.59 8.46
CA VAL A 45 6.15 -6.01 8.27
C VAL A 45 6.49 -7.19 9.18
N GLU A 46 6.07 -7.15 10.45
CA GLU A 46 6.33 -8.23 11.41
C GLU A 46 5.63 -9.54 11.03
N LYS A 47 4.37 -9.47 10.59
CA LYS A 47 3.54 -10.67 10.35
C LYS A 47 3.61 -11.24 8.95
N MET A 48 4.00 -10.45 7.94
CA MET A 48 3.94 -10.91 6.54
C MET A 48 4.98 -11.98 6.21
N GLY A 49 6.01 -12.16 7.05
CA GLY A 49 7.02 -13.23 6.91
C GLY A 49 7.81 -13.19 5.60
N LYS A 50 7.69 -12.08 4.85
CA LYS A 50 8.30 -11.77 3.57
C LYS A 50 8.64 -10.29 3.55
N ARG A 51 9.59 -9.91 2.68
CA ARG A 51 9.91 -8.50 2.45
C ARG A 51 8.68 -7.74 1.97
N VAL A 52 8.46 -6.57 2.55
CA VAL A 52 7.38 -5.64 2.17
C VAL A 52 8.00 -4.51 1.38
N ASP A 53 7.42 -4.19 0.22
CA ASP A 53 7.68 -2.94 -0.48
C ASP A 53 6.45 -2.05 -0.28
N LEU A 54 6.59 -1.09 0.63
CA LEU A 54 5.49 -0.24 1.06
C LEU A 54 5.54 1.07 0.28
N ASP A 55 4.38 1.46 -0.25
CA ASP A 55 4.19 2.75 -0.87
C ASP A 55 2.91 3.42 -0.33
N GLU A 56 2.90 4.75 -0.35
CA GLU A 56 1.84 5.53 0.27
C GLU A 56 1.31 6.64 -0.64
N VAL A 57 0.06 7.01 -0.42
CA VAL A 57 -0.55 8.23 -0.97
C VAL A 57 -1.52 8.82 0.04
N SER A 58 -1.44 10.14 0.24
CA SER A 58 -2.49 10.89 0.94
C SER A 58 -3.48 11.47 -0.06
N LEU A 59 -4.77 11.34 0.25
CA LEU A 59 -5.83 12.04 -0.46
C LEU A 59 -6.00 13.49 0.02
N ASP A 60 -5.43 13.83 1.19
CA ASP A 60 -5.53 15.16 1.81
C ASP A 60 -6.98 15.70 1.81
N MET A 61 -7.94 14.83 2.15
CA MET A 61 -9.38 15.11 2.01
C MET A 61 -9.87 16.33 2.80
N ALA A 62 -9.14 16.75 3.84
CA ALA A 62 -9.43 17.99 4.56
C ALA A 62 -9.21 19.26 3.70
N ARG A 63 -8.36 19.17 2.67
CA ARG A 63 -8.01 20.28 1.77
C ARG A 63 -8.58 20.08 0.36
N TYR A 64 -8.68 18.83 -0.09
CA TYR A 64 -8.94 18.49 -1.49
C TYR A 64 -10.11 17.49 -1.67
N ALA A 65 -11.23 17.71 -0.99
CA ALA A 65 -12.44 16.89 -1.16
C ALA A 65 -13.19 17.14 -2.49
N ASP A 66 -12.76 18.12 -3.29
CA ASP A 66 -13.37 18.44 -4.59
C ASP A 66 -13.18 17.30 -5.61
N SER A 67 -14.24 16.97 -6.35
CA SER A 67 -14.23 15.87 -7.31
C SER A 67 -13.24 16.05 -8.46
N THR A 68 -12.95 17.30 -8.85
CA THR A 68 -11.99 17.59 -9.94
C THR A 68 -10.57 17.27 -9.49
N LEU A 69 -10.23 17.61 -8.24
CA LEU A 69 -8.93 17.28 -7.66
C LEU A 69 -8.78 15.77 -7.42
N GLN A 70 -9.85 15.09 -7.01
CA GLN A 70 -9.86 13.63 -6.91
C GLN A 70 -9.62 12.97 -8.28
N GLU A 71 -10.27 13.44 -9.34
CA GLU A 71 -10.04 12.92 -10.69
C GLU A 71 -8.60 13.11 -11.15
N ALA A 72 -8.00 14.29 -10.91
CA ALA A 72 -6.60 14.53 -11.21
C ALA A 72 -5.67 13.55 -10.43
N LEU A 73 -6.03 13.24 -9.18
CA LEU A 73 -5.30 12.24 -8.40
C LEU A 73 -5.48 10.82 -8.93
N VAL A 74 -6.67 10.47 -9.42
CA VAL A 74 -6.91 9.18 -10.10
C VAL A 74 -6.03 9.06 -11.34
N GLU A 75 -5.98 10.10 -12.18
CA GLU A 75 -5.12 10.10 -13.37
C GLU A 75 -3.63 9.97 -13.01
N TYR A 76 -3.19 10.65 -11.95
CA TYR A 76 -1.83 10.51 -11.42
C TYR A 76 -1.55 9.06 -10.96
N LEU A 77 -2.46 8.47 -10.18
CA LEU A 77 -2.30 7.10 -9.68
C LEU A 77 -2.31 6.06 -10.80
N GLN A 78 -3.12 6.26 -11.86
CA GLN A 78 -3.10 5.40 -13.04
C GLN A 78 -1.75 5.44 -13.76
N LYS A 79 -1.15 6.63 -13.91
CA LYS A 79 0.20 6.77 -14.47
C LYS A 79 1.25 6.15 -13.56
N ARG A 80 1.15 6.34 -12.24
CA ARG A 80 2.07 5.72 -11.26
C ARG A 80 2.07 4.19 -11.38
N GLN A 81 0.90 3.60 -11.65
CA GLN A 81 0.75 2.14 -11.78
C GLN A 81 1.48 1.51 -12.96
N SER A 82 1.90 2.28 -13.98
CA SER A 82 2.74 1.71 -15.05
C SER A 82 4.16 1.41 -14.57
N HIS A 83 4.60 2.00 -13.46
CA HIS A 83 5.93 1.82 -12.89
C HIS A 83 5.93 0.90 -11.67
N TRP A 84 4.85 0.92 -10.88
CA TRP A 84 4.73 0.15 -9.66
C TRP A 84 3.27 -0.24 -9.42
N GLN A 85 2.97 -1.55 -9.33
CA GLN A 85 1.61 -2.05 -9.15
C GLN A 85 1.47 -2.68 -7.76
N PRO A 86 0.49 -2.28 -6.95
CA PRO A 86 0.29 -2.91 -5.66
C PRO A 86 -0.23 -4.34 -5.82
N ASP A 87 0.25 -5.23 -4.96
CA ASP A 87 -0.33 -6.57 -4.78
C ASP A 87 -1.41 -6.58 -3.69
N LEU A 88 -1.55 -5.48 -2.96
CA LEU A 88 -2.57 -5.19 -1.95
C LEU A 88 -2.75 -3.67 -1.82
N VAL A 89 -4.00 -3.21 -1.71
CA VAL A 89 -4.33 -1.81 -1.40
C VAL A 89 -5.01 -1.74 -0.04
N VAL A 90 -4.62 -0.76 0.77
CA VAL A 90 -5.09 -0.57 2.14
C VAL A 90 -5.54 0.87 2.34
N PRO A 91 -6.82 1.19 2.09
CA PRO A 91 -7.37 2.48 2.51
C PRO A 91 -7.51 2.55 4.02
N ILE A 92 -7.00 3.64 4.61
CA ILE A 92 -7.10 3.95 6.04
C ILE A 92 -7.99 5.18 6.24
N GLY A 93 -9.11 4.98 6.94
CA GLY A 93 -10.12 6.02 7.17
C GLY A 93 -11.26 5.97 6.15
N SER A 94 -12.45 6.42 6.57
CA SER A 94 -13.66 6.42 5.73
C SER A 94 -13.48 7.14 4.39
N PRO A 95 -12.89 8.35 4.32
CA PRO A 95 -12.70 9.03 3.04
C PRO A 95 -11.85 8.24 2.03
N ALA A 96 -10.76 7.59 2.49
CA ALA A 96 -9.95 6.73 1.65
C ALA A 96 -10.70 5.49 1.20
N GLY A 97 -11.47 4.87 2.10
CA GLY A 97 -12.31 3.72 1.76
C GLY A 97 -13.33 4.06 0.67
N VAL A 98 -14.01 5.20 0.81
CA VAL A 98 -14.97 5.70 -0.19
C VAL A 98 -14.28 6.01 -1.52
N PHE A 99 -13.14 6.71 -1.52
CA PHE A 99 -12.38 7.01 -2.74
C PHE A 99 -11.97 5.72 -3.47
N VAL A 100 -11.39 4.76 -2.74
CA VAL A 100 -10.95 3.48 -3.33
C VAL A 100 -12.14 2.67 -3.87
N ALA A 101 -13.28 2.67 -3.16
CA ALA A 101 -14.49 2.01 -3.64
C ALA A 101 -15.04 2.68 -4.90
N GLN A 102 -15.11 4.02 -4.91
CA GLN A 102 -15.62 4.81 -6.03
C GLN A 102 -14.80 4.63 -7.31
N TYR A 103 -13.46 4.59 -7.20
CA TYR A 103 -12.56 4.52 -8.36
C TYR A 103 -11.98 3.11 -8.59
N ARG A 104 -12.54 2.08 -7.95
CA ARG A 104 -12.01 0.71 -7.97
C ARG A 104 -11.74 0.19 -9.37
N ASP A 105 -12.70 0.30 -10.28
CA ASP A 105 -12.59 -0.29 -11.61
C ASP A 105 -11.49 0.36 -12.46
N ARG A 106 -11.21 1.64 -12.20
CA ARG A 106 -10.19 2.42 -12.89
C ARG A 106 -8.79 2.25 -12.30
N LEU A 107 -8.70 2.09 -10.99
CA LEU A 107 -7.43 2.04 -10.28
C LEU A 107 -6.99 0.62 -9.94
N PHE A 108 -7.88 -0.22 -9.43
CA PHE A 108 -7.50 -1.47 -8.78
C PHE A 108 -8.41 -2.65 -9.17
N PRO A 109 -8.79 -2.83 -10.46
CA PRO A 109 -9.85 -3.76 -10.85
C PRO A 109 -9.62 -5.21 -10.41
N LYS A 110 -8.35 -5.62 -10.30
CA LYS A 110 -7.93 -6.97 -9.91
C LYS A 110 -7.13 -7.04 -8.61
N THR A 111 -6.75 -5.88 -8.05
CA THR A 111 -5.96 -5.85 -6.82
C THR A 111 -6.86 -6.03 -5.61
N PRO A 112 -6.53 -6.93 -4.67
CA PRO A 112 -7.23 -7.06 -3.40
C PRO A 112 -7.18 -5.77 -2.58
N ILE A 113 -8.26 -5.47 -1.85
CA ILE A 113 -8.37 -4.30 -0.98
C ILE A 113 -8.67 -4.76 0.45
N LEU A 114 -7.91 -4.26 1.42
CA LEU A 114 -8.16 -4.43 2.84
C LEU A 114 -8.60 -3.09 3.45
N TYR A 115 -9.90 -2.95 3.72
CA TYR A 115 -10.45 -1.75 4.36
C TYR A 115 -10.16 -1.75 5.86
N THR A 116 -9.64 -0.64 6.38
CA THR A 116 -9.34 -0.48 7.80
C THR A 116 -9.53 0.97 8.25
N GLY A 117 -9.73 1.18 9.55
CA GLY A 117 -9.98 2.52 10.11
C GLY A 117 -11.27 3.18 9.62
N MET A 118 -12.24 2.40 9.12
CA MET A 118 -13.54 2.91 8.69
C MET A 118 -14.38 3.32 9.91
N ASP A 119 -15.07 4.45 9.82
CA ASP A 119 -16.06 4.87 10.81
C ASP A 119 -17.33 3.99 10.70
N ARG A 120 -18.16 4.01 11.75
CA ARG A 120 -19.44 3.27 11.80
C ARG A 120 -20.56 3.99 11.07
#